data_AF-A0AAW8RZP2-F1
#
_entry.id   AF-A0AAW8RZP2-F1
#
_cell.length_a   1.000
_cell.length_b   1.000
_cell.length_c   1.000
_cell.angle_alpha   90.00
_cell.angle_beta   90.00
_cell.angle_gamma   90.00
#
_symmetry.space_group_name_H-M   'P 1'
#
loop_
_entity.id
_entity.type
_entity.pdbx_description
1 polymer ?
#
loop_
_entity_poly.entity_id
_entity_poly.type
_entity_poly.pdbx_seq_one_letter_code
_entity_poly.pdbx_strand_id
1 'polypeptide(L)'
;DEAKAYQDELEDEINRQRIEAGKRPFTLDLEKEVKLKERKISKADPESGYYVKGEREKQFAYSAHTSCDDNGFILSTIITPGNIHDSQVAFQLVKQSKRLFPEINCVVADAGYKTPKFVHFLTHL
;
A
#
# COMPACT_ATOMS: atom_id res chain seq x y z
N ASP A 1 -7.21 -5.60 4.68
CA ASP A 1 -6.63 -4.47 5.41
C ASP A 1 -5.11 -4.63 5.49
N GLU A 2 -4.39 -3.67 4.94
CA GLU A 2 -2.92 -3.64 4.84
C GLU A 2 -2.22 -3.66 6.21
N ALA A 3 -2.83 -3.01 7.20
CA ALA A 3 -2.40 -3.07 8.60
C ALA A 3 -2.32 -4.50 9.12
N LYS A 4 -3.25 -5.37 8.67
CA LYS A 4 -3.32 -6.76 9.10
C LYS A 4 -2.24 -7.62 8.45
N ALA A 5 -2.01 -7.47 7.14
CA ALA A 5 -0.95 -8.20 6.44
C ALA A 5 0.45 -7.81 6.93
N TYR A 6 0.68 -6.53 7.25
CA TYR A 6 1.94 -6.11 7.86
C TYR A 6 2.09 -6.62 9.30
N GLN A 7 0.99 -6.64 10.04
CA GLN A 7 0.97 -7.18 11.39
C GLN A 7 1.29 -8.69 11.39
N ASP A 8 0.73 -9.46 10.47
CA ASP A 8 1.03 -10.89 10.30
C ASP A 8 2.53 -11.10 9.98
N GLU A 9 3.12 -10.33 9.06
CA GLU A 9 4.56 -10.38 8.75
C GLU A 9 5.45 -10.08 9.98
N LEU A 10 5.08 -9.06 10.77
CA LEU A 10 5.77 -8.70 12.01
C LEU A 10 5.63 -9.80 13.07
N GLU A 11 4.45 -10.41 13.20
CA GLU A 11 4.21 -11.52 14.12
C GLU A 11 5.09 -12.72 13.76
N ASP A 12 5.23 -13.04 12.47
CA ASP A 12 6.13 -14.10 12.00
C ASP A 12 7.61 -13.80 12.28
N GLU A 13 8.03 -12.55 12.15
CA GLU A 13 9.39 -12.14 12.50
C GLU A 13 9.63 -12.21 14.02
N ILE A 14 8.70 -11.71 14.83
CA ILE A 14 8.75 -11.78 16.29
C ILE A 14 8.78 -13.24 16.74
N ASN A 15 7.95 -14.10 16.14
CA ASN A 15 7.87 -15.51 16.51
C ASN A 15 9.15 -16.26 16.13
N ARG A 16 9.76 -15.98 14.98
CA ARG A 16 11.09 -16.53 14.64
C ARG A 16 12.13 -16.18 15.69
N GLN A 17 12.24 -14.90 16.09
CA GLN A 17 13.18 -14.47 17.13
C GLN A 17 12.87 -15.08 18.51
N ARG A 18 11.59 -15.24 18.86
CA ARG A 18 11.18 -15.89 20.13
C ARG A 18 11.57 -17.35 20.17
N ILE A 19 11.38 -18.09 19.08
CA ILE A 19 11.75 -19.51 18.97
C ILE A 19 13.26 -19.67 19.09
N GLU A 20 14.03 -18.82 18.39
CA GLU A 20 15.50 -18.83 18.48
C GLU A 20 15.99 -18.54 19.92
N ALA A 21 15.30 -17.65 20.64
CA ALA A 21 15.56 -17.38 22.05
C ALA A 21 14.98 -18.42 23.03
N GLY A 22 14.41 -19.53 22.55
CA GLY A 22 13.81 -20.59 23.37
C GLY A 22 12.50 -20.20 24.08
N LYS A 23 11.86 -19.11 23.67
CA LYS A 23 10.61 -18.59 24.23
C LYS A 23 9.41 -19.14 23.45
N ARG A 24 8.25 -19.22 24.13
CA ARG A 24 7.00 -19.61 23.47
C ARG A 24 6.58 -18.56 22.42
N PRO A 25 6.03 -18.99 21.27
CA PRO A 25 5.48 -18.09 20.27
C PRO A 25 4.34 -17.26 20.86
N PHE A 26 4.25 -16.03 20.37
CA PHE A 26 3.23 -15.06 20.71
C PHE A 26 2.03 -15.22 19.76
N THR A 27 0.83 -15.23 20.32
CA THR A 27 -0.43 -15.25 19.58
C THR A 27 -1.29 -14.08 20.04
N LEU A 28 -1.75 -13.27 19.10
CA LEU A 28 -2.76 -12.25 19.35
C LEU A 28 -4.14 -12.90 19.26
N ASP A 29 -4.88 -12.89 20.38
CA ASP A 29 -6.29 -13.28 20.43
C ASP A 29 -7.14 -12.21 19.72
N LEU A 30 -7.08 -12.20 18.39
CA LEU A 30 -7.92 -11.34 17.56
C LEU A 30 -9.18 -12.11 17.20
N GLU A 31 -10.24 -11.94 17.98
CA GLU A 31 -11.60 -12.25 17.53
C GLU A 31 -11.84 -11.52 16.22
N LYS A 32 -11.84 -12.27 15.11
CA LYS A 32 -12.05 -11.72 13.76
C LYS A 32 -13.53 -11.41 13.60
N GLU A 33 -13.97 -10.25 14.09
CA GLU A 33 -15.26 -9.70 13.66
C GLU A 33 -15.22 -9.45 12.15
N VAL A 34 -15.98 -10.24 11.39
CA VAL A 34 -16.19 -10.00 9.96
C VAL A 34 -17.13 -8.80 9.84
N LYS A 35 -16.55 -7.59 9.83
CA LYS A 35 -17.32 -6.37 9.57
C LYS A 35 -17.68 -6.31 8.09
N LEU A 36 -18.96 -6.52 7.80
CA LEU A 36 -19.53 -6.23 6.49
C LEU A 36 -19.42 -4.72 6.24
N LYS A 37 -18.70 -4.33 5.19
CA LYS A 37 -18.49 -2.93 4.83
C LYS A 37 -19.38 -2.58 3.62
N GLU A 38 -20.33 -1.68 3.82
CA GLU A 38 -21.09 -1.12 2.71
C GLU A 38 -20.18 -0.30 1.79
N ARG A 39 -20.31 -0.50 0.48
CA ARG A 39 -19.58 0.26 -0.55
C ARG A 39 -20.55 0.94 -1.49
N LYS A 40 -20.25 2.20 -1.81
CA LYS A 40 -20.93 2.94 -2.88
C LYS A 40 -20.34 2.54 -4.22
N ILE A 41 -21.20 2.15 -5.15
CA ILE A 41 -20.83 1.73 -6.50
C ILE A 41 -21.55 2.64 -7.49
N SER A 42 -20.85 3.09 -8.53
CA SER A 42 -21.45 3.92 -9.57
C SER A 42 -22.36 3.07 -10.46
N LYS A 43 -23.50 3.63 -10.86
CA LYS A 43 -24.40 2.99 -11.82
C LYS A 43 -23.89 3.05 -13.26
N ALA A 44 -23.10 4.08 -13.59
CA ALA A 44 -22.60 4.31 -14.94
C ALA A 44 -21.28 3.56 -15.21
N ASP A 45 -20.44 3.45 -14.18
CA ASP A 45 -19.15 2.76 -14.27
C ASP A 45 -18.85 2.04 -12.94
N PRO A 46 -19.19 0.75 -12.82
CA PRO A 46 -18.99 -0.03 -11.60
C PRO A 46 -17.52 -0.21 -11.18
N GLU A 47 -16.56 0.00 -12.08
CA GLU A 47 -15.13 -0.14 -11.78
C GLU A 47 -14.56 1.12 -11.13
N SER A 48 -15.24 2.26 -11.26
CA SER A 48 -14.84 3.51 -10.63
C SER A 48 -14.95 3.47 -9.09
N GLY A 49 -14.00 4.12 -8.43
CA GLY A 49 -13.93 4.16 -6.98
C GLY A 49 -14.63 5.39 -6.42
N TYR A 50 -15.44 5.21 -5.36
CA TYR A 50 -16.03 6.32 -4.64
C TYR A 50 -14.95 7.07 -3.83
N TYR A 51 -14.58 8.25 -4.32
CA TYR A 51 -13.56 9.12 -3.75
C TYR A 51 -14.20 10.29 -3.00
N VAL A 52 -13.62 10.63 -1.84
CA VAL A 52 -14.08 11.73 -1.00
C VAL A 52 -12.88 12.64 -0.69
N LYS A 53 -12.92 13.87 -1.19
CA LYS A 53 -11.90 14.88 -0.94
C LYS A 53 -12.44 15.92 0.04
N GLY A 54 -12.03 15.78 1.29
CA GLY A 54 -12.55 16.61 2.38
C GLY A 54 -14.07 16.50 2.53
N GLU A 55 -14.71 17.56 3.03
CA GLU A 55 -16.15 17.52 3.31
C GLU A 55 -17.03 17.79 2.07
N ARG A 56 -16.48 18.44 1.04
CA ARG A 56 -17.26 19.05 -0.05
C ARG A 56 -17.29 18.25 -1.33
N GLU A 57 -16.23 17.52 -1.67
CA GLU A 57 -16.12 16.83 -2.96
C GLU A 57 -16.29 15.33 -2.79
N LYS A 58 -17.36 14.79 -3.38
CA LYS A 58 -17.66 13.37 -3.44
C LYS A 58 -17.89 13.00 -4.89
N GLN A 59 -17.05 12.13 -5.43
CA GLN A 59 -17.10 11.74 -6.83
C GLN A 59 -16.70 10.28 -7.03
N PHE A 60 -17.11 9.72 -8.16
CA PHE A 60 -16.56 8.46 -8.63
C PHE A 60 -15.38 8.76 -9.55
N ALA A 61 -14.22 8.18 -9.28
CA ALA A 61 -12.97 8.52 -9.95
C ALA A 61 -12.03 7.31 -10.06
N TYR A 62 -10.97 7.50 -10.85
CA TYR A 62 -9.78 6.67 -10.87
C TYR A 62 -8.58 7.49 -10.40
N SER A 63 -7.66 6.85 -9.70
CA SER A 63 -6.38 7.41 -9.29
C SER A 63 -5.29 6.88 -10.21
N ALA A 64 -4.49 7.79 -10.76
CA ALA A 64 -3.29 7.47 -11.50
C ALA A 64 -2.06 7.64 -10.58
N HIS A 65 -1.39 6.53 -10.32
CA HIS A 65 -0.18 6.48 -9.48
C HIS A 65 1.03 6.40 -10.39
N THR A 66 1.86 7.44 -10.38
CA THR A 66 2.90 7.62 -11.39
C THR A 66 4.26 7.80 -10.74
N SER A 67 5.27 7.11 -11.25
CA SER A 67 6.67 7.37 -10.95
C SER A 67 7.32 8.16 -12.09
N CYS A 68 8.20 9.08 -11.75
CA CYS A 68 8.96 9.86 -12.72
C CYS A 68 10.45 9.91 -12.37
N ASP A 69 11.27 10.23 -13.36
CA ASP A 69 12.67 10.59 -13.15
C ASP A 69 12.81 12.03 -12.64
N ASP A 70 14.05 12.46 -12.42
CA ASP A 70 14.39 13.80 -11.93
C ASP A 70 14.03 14.93 -12.92
N ASN A 71 13.84 14.59 -14.20
CA ASN A 71 13.42 15.52 -15.26
C ASN A 71 11.89 15.55 -15.45
N GLY A 72 11.15 14.75 -14.67
CA GLY A 72 9.69 14.62 -14.77
C GLY A 72 9.21 13.69 -15.89
N PHE A 73 10.09 12.90 -16.50
CA PHE A 73 9.69 11.86 -17.44
C PHE A 73 9.03 10.70 -16.72
N ILE A 74 7.86 10.29 -17.18
CA ILE A 74 7.09 9.21 -16.56
C ILE A 74 7.75 7.86 -16.84
N LEU A 75 8.13 7.15 -15.78
CA LEU A 75 8.75 5.82 -15.87
C LEU A 75 7.71 4.70 -15.80
N SER A 76 6.68 4.87 -14.95
CA SER A 76 5.62 3.88 -14.76
C SER A 76 4.35 4.52 -14.24
N THR A 77 3.20 3.92 -14.57
CA THR A 77 1.90 4.33 -14.07
C THR A 77 1.04 3.12 -13.76
N ILE A 78 0.37 3.15 -12.62
CA ILE A 78 -0.67 2.19 -12.23
C ILE A 78 -1.98 2.96 -12.06
N ILE A 79 -3.04 2.50 -12.71
CA ILE A 79 -4.39 3.07 -12.58
C ILE A 79 -5.19 2.19 -11.64
N THR A 80 -5.88 2.81 -10.68
CA THR A 80 -6.75 2.12 -9.72
C THR A 80 -8.06 2.88 -9.52
N PRO A 81 -9.11 2.21 -9.03
CA PRO A 81 -10.31 2.90 -8.56
C PRO A 81 -9.95 3.91 -7.46
N GLY A 82 -10.57 5.10 -7.47
CA GLY A 82 -10.24 6.19 -6.55
C GLY A 82 -10.49 5.93 -5.07
N ASN A 83 -11.04 4.77 -4.71
CA ASN A 83 -11.20 4.34 -3.32
C ASN A 83 -10.03 3.45 -2.83
N ILE A 84 -9.01 3.23 -3.65
CA ILE A 84 -7.77 2.55 -3.28
C ILE A 84 -6.79 3.59 -2.74
N HIS A 85 -6.16 3.28 -1.61
CA HIS A 85 -5.22 4.19 -0.96
C HIS A 85 -3.83 4.06 -1.58
N ASP A 86 -3.17 5.20 -1.80
CA ASP A 86 -1.89 5.29 -2.50
C ASP A 86 -0.79 4.40 -1.88
N SER A 87 -0.77 4.26 -0.55
CA SER A 87 0.17 3.37 0.16
C SER A 87 0.14 1.93 -0.34
N GLN A 88 -1.04 1.43 -0.75
CA GLN A 88 -1.22 0.07 -1.24
C GLN A 88 -0.59 -0.12 -2.62
N VAL A 89 -0.57 0.95 -3.43
CA VAL A 89 -0.09 0.92 -4.82
C VAL A 89 1.41 1.19 -4.88
N ALA A 90 1.95 1.94 -3.91
CA ALA A 90 3.35 2.37 -3.82
C ALA A 90 4.35 1.23 -4.05
N PHE A 91 4.18 0.10 -3.36
CA PHE A 91 5.08 -1.05 -3.46
C PHE A 91 5.13 -1.62 -4.88
N GLN A 92 3.98 -1.76 -5.53
CA GLN A 92 3.90 -2.28 -6.89
C GLN A 92 4.50 -1.31 -7.89
N LEU A 93 4.22 -0.01 -7.75
CA LEU A 93 4.74 1.03 -8.62
C LEU A 93 6.29 1.08 -8.58
N VAL A 94 6.87 1.02 -7.38
CA VAL A 94 8.33 1.00 -7.21
C VAL A 94 8.93 -0.27 -7.81
N LYS A 95 8.35 -1.45 -7.54
CA LYS A 95 8.82 -2.72 -8.15
C LYS A 95 8.78 -2.69 -9.67
N GLN A 96 7.70 -2.16 -10.25
CA GLN A 96 7.55 -2.04 -11.69
C GLN A 96 8.60 -1.09 -12.28
N SER A 97 8.82 0.06 -11.63
CA SER A 97 9.83 1.04 -12.05
C SER A 97 11.24 0.45 -11.99
N LYS A 98 11.62 -0.17 -10.87
CA LYS A 98 12.94 -0.80 -10.68
C LYS A 98 13.18 -1.97 -11.63
N ARG A 99 12.14 -2.73 -11.99
CA ARG A 99 12.24 -3.81 -12.99
C ARG A 99 12.57 -3.27 -14.39
N LEU A 100 12.00 -2.13 -14.76
CA LEU A 100 12.25 -1.50 -16.06
C LEU A 100 13.56 -0.70 -16.08
N PHE A 101 13.91 -0.10 -14.95
CA PHE A 101 15.08 0.76 -14.74
C PHE A 101 15.86 0.27 -13.50
N PRO A 102 16.70 -0.77 -13.62
CA PRO A 102 17.42 -1.37 -12.50
C PRO A 102 18.38 -0.42 -11.78
N GLU A 103 18.77 0.69 -12.42
CA GLU A 103 19.67 1.71 -11.92
C GLU A 103 19.06 2.65 -10.85
N ILE A 104 17.73 2.59 -10.63
CA ILE A 104 17.06 3.43 -9.62
C ILE A 104 17.58 3.11 -8.22
N ASN A 105 18.33 4.01 -7.60
CA ASN A 105 18.92 3.81 -6.27
C ASN A 105 18.24 4.66 -5.16
N CYS A 106 17.38 5.60 -5.56
CA CYS A 106 16.70 6.49 -4.64
C CYS A 106 15.23 6.61 -5.06
N VAL A 107 14.34 6.67 -4.08
CA VAL A 107 12.91 6.93 -4.29
C VAL A 107 12.53 8.12 -3.42
N VAL A 108 12.01 9.16 -4.05
CA VAL A 108 11.43 10.32 -3.38
C VAL A 108 9.92 10.19 -3.42
N ALA A 109 9.27 10.26 -2.26
CA ALA A 109 7.83 10.12 -2.13
C ALA A 109 7.31 11.16 -1.13
N ASP A 110 6.01 11.46 -1.20
CA ASP A 110 5.37 12.37 -0.26
C ASP A 110 5.31 11.83 1.18
N ALA A 111 4.90 12.69 2.12
CA ALA A 111 4.80 12.34 3.53
C ALA A 111 3.76 11.24 3.82
N GLY A 112 2.75 11.06 2.96
CA GLY A 112 1.73 10.02 3.07
C GLY A 112 2.28 8.61 2.85
N TYR A 113 3.41 8.46 2.14
CA TYR A 113 4.11 7.18 1.99
C TYR A 113 5.07 6.87 3.14
N LYS A 114 5.27 7.78 4.10
CA LYS A 114 6.20 7.61 5.22
C LYS A 114 5.68 6.62 6.27
N THR A 115 5.57 5.35 5.89
CA THR A 115 5.18 4.24 6.76
C THR A 115 6.40 3.34 7.06
N PRO A 116 6.50 2.73 8.26
CA PRO A 116 7.59 1.82 8.58
C PRO A 116 7.74 0.67 7.57
N LYS A 117 6.61 0.10 7.12
CA LYS A 117 6.60 -0.97 6.10
C LYS A 117 7.21 -0.49 4.78
N PHE A 118 6.81 0.69 4.30
CA PHE A 118 7.30 1.19 3.02
C PHE A 118 8.79 1.54 3.09
N VAL A 119 9.24 2.16 4.18
CA VAL A 119 10.68 2.44 4.39
C VAL A 119 11.49 1.14 4.46
N HIS A 120 11.04 0.14 5.22
CA HIS A 120 11.69 -1.17 5.29
C HIS A 120 11.75 -1.85 3.91
N PHE A 121 10.69 -1.75 3.11
CA PHE A 121 10.69 -2.26 1.74
C PHE A 121 11.75 -1.55 0.87
N LEU A 122 11.86 -0.22 0.95
CA LEU A 122 12.85 0.53 0.16
C LEU A 122 14.30 0.21 0.55
N THR A 123 14.58 -0.15 1.80
CA THR A 123 15.95 -0.52 2.22
C THR A 123 16.37 -1.92 1.74
N HIS A 124 15.42 -2.74 1.30
CA HIS A 124 15.66 -4.10 0.79
C HIS A 124 15.32 -4.22 -0.70
N LEU A 125 15.25 -3.09 -1.40
CA LEU A 125 14.86 -2.97 -2.82
C LEU A 125 16.00 -3.33 -3.78
#